data_AF-A0A7J9ZMX2-F1
#
_entry.id   AF-A0A7J9ZMX2-F1
#
_cell.length_a   1.000
_cell.length_b   1.000
_cell.length_c   1.000
_cell.angle_alpha   90.00
_cell.angle_beta   90.00
_cell.angle_gamma   90.00
#
_symmetry.space_group_name_H-M   'P 1'
#
loop_
_entity.id
_entity.type
_entity.pdbx_description
1 polymer ?
#
loop_
_entity_poly.entity_id
_entity_poly.type
_entity_poly.pdbx_seq_one_letter_code
_entity_poly.pdbx_strand_id
1 'polypeptide(L)'
;MPAKVVLKVVANETTATNLLLNDQIQMVRIVGPDQRRLATMEDLHRQEVLAPLGLLWFNQKKGEPTTEEEVRRALVRALDLKQAGQVTPRRPRWTRPGGSRARTGCGPRTARGSRSRSTTGRASGRP
;
A
#
# COMPACT_ATOMS: atom_id res chain seq x y z
N MET A 1 -8.56 10.29 19.94
CA MET A 1 -7.28 9.55 20.07
C MET A 1 -7.41 8.57 21.23
N PRO A 2 -6.86 7.34 21.15
CA PRO A 2 -7.00 6.34 22.21
C PRO A 2 -6.25 6.75 23.48
N ALA A 3 -6.74 6.29 24.64
CA ALA A 3 -6.14 6.59 25.95
C ALA A 3 -4.87 5.77 26.26
N LYS A 4 -4.68 4.62 25.60
CA LYS A 4 -3.52 3.73 25.79
C LYS A 4 -3.10 3.11 24.47
N VAL A 5 -1.79 3.03 24.25
CA VAL A 5 -1.17 2.34 23.10
C VAL A 5 -0.18 1.32 23.64
N VAL A 6 -0.26 0.08 23.15
CA VAL A 6 0.69 -0.98 23.50
C VAL A 6 1.45 -1.37 22.23
N LEU A 7 2.77 -1.24 22.27
CA LEU A 7 3.65 -1.61 21.16
C LEU A 7 4.19 -3.01 21.40
N LYS A 8 4.04 -3.89 20.42
CA LYS A 8 4.57 -5.26 20.46
C LYS A 8 5.63 -5.42 19.37
N VAL A 9 6.82 -5.88 19.76
CA VAL A 9 7.88 -6.21 18.80
C VAL A 9 7.65 -7.62 18.30
N VAL A 10 7.36 -7.75 17.01
CA VAL A 10 7.23 -9.04 16.32
C VAL A 10 8.17 -9.00 15.13
N ALA A 11 9.23 -9.81 15.18
CA ALA A 11 10.28 -9.79 14.14
C ALA A 11 9.81 -10.40 12.81
N ASN A 12 8.90 -11.38 12.87
CA ASN A 12 8.40 -12.08 11.68
C ASN A 12 7.08 -11.47 11.20
N GLU A 13 7.07 -11.02 9.95
CA GLU A 13 5.93 -10.38 9.30
C GLU A 13 4.72 -11.31 9.15
N THR A 14 4.94 -12.58 8.84
CA THR A 14 3.86 -13.57 8.71
C THR A 14 3.20 -13.85 10.06
N THR A 15 3.99 -13.91 11.13
CA THR A 15 3.46 -13.99 12.49
C THR A 15 2.63 -12.75 12.82
N ALA A 16 3.14 -11.55 12.52
CA ALA A 16 2.41 -10.31 12.76
C ALA A 16 1.09 -10.26 11.97
N THR A 17 1.08 -10.75 10.74
CA THR A 17 -0.13 -10.87 9.92
C THR A 17 -1.15 -11.81 10.54
N ASN A 18 -0.73 -12.95 11.08
CA ASN A 18 -1.64 -13.88 11.75
C ASN A 18 -2.21 -13.28 13.05
N LEU A 19 -1.42 -12.47 13.78
CA LEU A 19 -1.91 -11.75 14.95
C LEU A 19 -2.97 -10.70 14.57
N LEU A 20 -2.82 -10.03 13.42
CA LEU A 20 -3.82 -9.09 12.91
C LEU A 20 -5.12 -9.81 12.57
N LEU A 21 -5.05 -10.97 11.91
CA LEU A 21 -6.23 -11.75 11.52
C LEU A 21 -6.95 -12.40 12.70
N ASN A 22 -6.24 -12.63 13.81
CA ASN A 22 -6.79 -13.16 15.06
C ASN A 22 -7.18 -12.05 16.05
N ASP A 23 -7.27 -10.79 15.61
CA ASP A 23 -7.61 -9.61 16.42
C ASP A 23 -6.70 -9.34 17.62
N GLN A 24 -5.49 -9.93 17.64
CA GLN A 24 -4.52 -9.73 18.72
C GLN A 24 -3.74 -8.42 18.58
N ILE A 25 -3.70 -7.84 17.38
CA ILE A 25 -3.16 -6.49 17.11
C ILE A 25 -4.11 -5.75 16.16
N GLN A 26 -4.20 -4.43 16.28
CA GLN A 26 -5.13 -3.61 15.49
C GLN A 26 -4.47 -2.97 14.25
N MET A 27 -3.14 -2.85 14.25
CA MET A 27 -2.37 -2.20 13.19
C MET A 27 -1.02 -2.87 13.02
N VAL A 28 -0.59 -3.05 11.75
CA VAL A 28 0.72 -3.59 11.40
C VAL A 28 1.18 -3.01 10.07
N ARG A 29 2.49 -2.78 9.94
CA ARG A 29 3.12 -2.40 8.68
C ARG A 29 3.62 -3.66 7.98
N ILE A 30 3.10 -3.91 6.78
CA ILE A 30 3.43 -5.08 5.94
C ILE A 30 4.09 -4.58 4.66
N VAL A 31 5.26 -5.12 4.32
CA VAL A 31 6.06 -4.77 3.12
C VAL A 31 6.18 -5.97 2.19
N GLY A 32 6.21 -7.18 2.74
CA GLY A 32 6.46 -8.44 2.06
C GLY A 32 5.26 -9.02 1.28
N PRO A 33 5.32 -10.31 0.92
CA PRO A 33 4.30 -10.96 0.10
C PRO A 33 2.92 -11.07 0.76
N ASP A 34 2.86 -11.01 2.10
CA ASP A 34 1.62 -11.07 2.88
C ASP A 34 0.63 -9.94 2.55
N GLN A 35 1.07 -8.85 1.90
CA GLN A 35 0.18 -7.80 1.40
C GLN A 35 -0.93 -8.31 0.47
N ARG A 36 -0.67 -9.38 -0.32
CA ARG A 36 -1.67 -9.94 -1.22
C ARG A 36 -2.77 -10.66 -0.44
N ARG A 37 -2.38 -11.41 0.60
CA ARG A 37 -3.31 -12.11 1.49
C ARG A 37 -4.20 -11.12 2.26
N LEU A 38 -3.63 -10.00 2.69
CA LEU A 38 -4.42 -8.93 3.32
C LEU A 38 -5.23 -8.08 2.34
N ALA A 39 -4.98 -8.19 1.03
CA ALA A 39 -5.74 -7.43 0.01
C ALA A 39 -7.10 -8.03 -0.28
N THR A 40 -7.28 -9.31 0.03
CA THR A 40 -8.52 -10.05 -0.22
C THR A 40 -9.47 -10.01 0.98
N MET A 41 -9.07 -9.41 2.10
CA MET A 41 -9.88 -9.29 3.30
C MET A 41 -10.71 -8.00 3.23
N GLU A 42 -12.03 -8.10 3.39
CA GLU A 42 -12.95 -6.96 3.29
C GLU A 42 -12.96 -6.10 4.57
N ASP A 43 -12.67 -6.71 5.72
CA ASP A 43 -12.77 -6.06 7.04
C ASP A 43 -11.55 -5.21 7.42
N LEU A 44 -10.53 -5.13 6.56
CA LEU A 44 -9.28 -4.43 6.85
C LEU A 44 -9.17 -3.11 6.11
N HIS A 45 -8.89 -2.04 6.87
CA HIS A 45 -8.52 -0.76 6.28
C HIS A 45 -7.06 -0.76 5.84
N ARG A 46 -6.81 -0.31 4.61
CA ARG A 46 -5.47 -0.19 4.03
C ARG A 46 -5.11 1.26 3.79
N GLN A 47 -3.94 1.65 4.30
CA GLN A 47 -3.28 2.89 3.94
C GLN A 47 -1.95 2.59 3.25
N GLU A 48 -1.79 3.07 2.03
CA GLU A 48 -0.51 3.00 1.32
C GLU A 48 0.36 4.20 1.70
N VAL A 49 1.60 3.92 2.10
CA VAL A 49 2.60 4.93 2.41
C VAL A 49 3.77 4.74 1.46
N LEU A 50 4.21 5.83 0.83
CA LEU A 50 5.38 5.80 -0.02
C LEU A 50 6.63 5.63 0.84
N ALA A 51 7.20 4.42 0.83
CA ALA A 51 8.47 4.12 1.46
C ALA A 51 9.54 3.94 0.37
N PRO A 52 10.63 4.73 0.36
CA PRO A 52 11.76 4.48 -0.52
C PRO A 52 12.45 3.18 -0.07
N LEU A 53 12.22 2.10 -0.82
CA LEU A 53 12.90 0.81 -0.64
C LEU A 53 14.06 0.69 -1.62
N GLY A 54 15.16 0.08 -1.16
CA GLY A 54 16.33 -0.25 -1.98
C GLY A 54 17.32 0.91 -2.10
N LEU A 55 18.00 1.24 -0.99
CA LEU A 55 19.15 2.14 -1.02
C LEU A 55 20.43 1.31 -1.11
N LEU A 56 21.32 1.68 -2.03
CA LEU A 56 22.66 1.11 -2.14
C LEU A 56 23.66 2.11 -1.57
N TRP A 57 24.47 1.65 -0.61
CA TRP A 57 25.47 2.48 0.05
C TRP A 57 26.86 1.97 -0.33
N PHE A 58 27.73 2.86 -0.80
CA PHE A 58 29.10 2.52 -1.19
C PHE A 58 30.07 2.87 -0.06
N ASN A 59 30.99 1.95 0.24
CA ASN A 59 32.10 2.22 1.15
C ASN A 59 33.20 3.00 0.39
N GLN A 60 33.44 4.25 0.77
CA GLN A 60 34.40 5.14 0.08
C GLN A 60 35.74 5.26 0.84
N LYS A 61 36.03 4.32 1.74
CA LYS A 61 37.29 4.29 2.48
C LYS A 61 38.45 4.07 1.50
N LYS A 62 39.54 4.83 1.67
CA LYS A 62 40.77 4.70 0.87
C LYS A 62 41.24 3.23 0.79
N GLY A 63 41.54 2.78 -0.43
CA GLY A 63 41.94 1.39 -0.70
C GLY A 63 40.80 0.50 -1.18
N GLU A 64 39.54 0.95 -1.07
CA GLU A 64 38.38 0.23 -1.60
C GLU A 64 38.10 0.62 -3.06
N PRO A 65 37.62 -0.30 -3.92
CA PRO A 65 37.35 -0.02 -5.33
C PRO A 65 36.26 1.04 -5.53
N THR A 66 35.33 1.18 -4.58
CA THR A 66 34.25 2.17 -4.62
C THR A 66 34.64 3.56 -4.09
N THR A 67 35.93 3.77 -3.78
CA THR A 67 36.49 5.12 -3.49
C THR A 67 36.39 6.03 -4.71
N GLU A 68 36.66 5.48 -5.89
CA GLU A 68 36.62 6.22 -7.15
C GLU A 68 35.17 6.46 -7.61
N GLU A 69 34.89 7.68 -8.04
CA GLU A 69 33.54 8.07 -8.46
C GLU A 69 33.10 7.36 -9.74
N GLU A 70 34.01 7.20 -10.70
CA GLU A 70 33.75 6.52 -11.97
C GLU A 70 33.29 5.08 -11.75
N VAL A 71 33.89 4.38 -10.78
CA VAL A 71 33.48 3.02 -10.41
C VAL A 71 32.06 3.00 -9.86
N ARG A 72 31.71 3.95 -8.97
CA ARG A 72 30.34 4.05 -8.45
C ARG A 72 29.34 4.34 -9.56
N ARG A 73 29.67 5.24 -10.49
CA ARG A 73 28.82 5.58 -11.64
C ARG A 73 28.62 4.38 -12.56
N ALA A 74 29.68 3.62 -12.83
CA ALA A 74 29.62 2.39 -13.63
C ALA A 74 28.71 1.34 -12.95
N LEU A 75 28.85 1.12 -11.64
CA LEU A 75 28.01 0.17 -10.89
C LEU A 75 26.53 0.56 -10.90
N VAL A 76 26.20 1.84 -10.74
CA VAL A 76 24.82 2.32 -10.81
C VAL A 76 24.24 2.16 -12.22
N ARG A 77 25.03 2.38 -13.27
CA ARG A 77 24.58 2.20 -14.67
C ARG A 77 24.45 0.74 -15.07
N ALA A 78 25.25 -0.16 -14.50
CA ALA A 78 25.19 -1.59 -14.76
C ALA A 78 23.96 -2.26 -14.12
N LEU A 79 23.32 -1.62 -13.14
CA LEU A 79 22.15 -2.16 -12.45
C LEU A 79 20.87 -2.02 -13.31
N ASP A 80 20.25 -3.15 -13.65
CA ASP A 80 18.90 -3.14 -14.22
C ASP A 80 17.84 -2.91 -13.14
N LEU A 81 17.46 -1.64 -12.97
CA LEU A 81 16.42 -1.24 -12.02
C LEU A 81 15.02 -1.79 -12.38
N LYS A 82 14.76 -2.14 -13.65
CA LYS A 82 13.49 -2.74 -14.05
C LYS A 82 13.43 -4.18 -13.55
N GLN A 83 14.49 -4.95 -13.77
CA GLN A 83 14.58 -6.33 -13.28
C GLN A 83 14.59 -6.36 -11.74
N ALA A 84 15.35 -5.48 -11.09
CA ALA A 84 15.34 -5.36 -9.62
C ALA A 84 13.93 -5.05 -9.07
N GLY A 85 13.17 -4.21 -9.77
CA GLY A 85 11.79 -3.89 -9.43
C GLY A 85 10.81 -5.05 -9.54
N GLN A 86 11.09 -6.06 -10.38
CA GLN A 86 10.23 -7.24 -10.54
C GLN A 86 10.34 -8.23 -9.37
N VAL A 87 11.53 -8.36 -8.80
CA VAL A 87 11.82 -9.31 -7.71
C VAL A 87 11.65 -8.70 -6.31
N THR A 88 11.57 -7.37 -6.22
CA THR A 88 11.29 -6.66 -4.97
C THR A 88 9.82 -6.85 -4.58
N PRO A 89 9.49 -6.97 -3.27
CA PRO A 89 8.10 -7.01 -2.81
C PRO A 89 7.26 -5.93 -3.49
N ARG A 90 6.12 -6.38 -4.03
CA ARG A 90 5.34 -5.71 -5.06
C ARG A 90 5.04 -4.26 -4.70
N ARG A 91 5.53 -3.31 -5.51
CA ARG A 91 5.02 -1.93 -5.48
C ARG A 91 3.55 -1.94 -5.90
N PRO A 92 2.65 -1.20 -5.23
CA PRO A 92 1.37 -0.89 -5.86
C PRO A 92 1.65 -0.20 -7.19
N ARG A 93 0.87 -0.54 -8.22
CA ARG A 93 0.97 0.07 -9.55
C ARG A 93 0.85 1.58 -9.35
N TRP A 94 1.91 2.31 -9.68
CA TRP A 94 1.86 3.77 -9.73
C TRP A 94 0.97 4.17 -10.93
N THR A 95 -0.35 4.13 -10.75
CA THR A 95 -1.23 4.90 -11.61
C THR A 95 -1.03 6.35 -11.22
N ARG A 96 -0.56 7.19 -12.16
CA ARG A 96 -0.76 8.64 -12.04
C ARG A 96 -2.23 8.82 -11.65
N PRO A 97 -2.57 9.60 -10.61
CA PRO A 97 -3.94 10.02 -10.43
C PRO A 97 -4.29 10.85 -11.66
N GLY A 98 -4.91 10.23 -12.65
CA GLY A 98 -5.61 10.96 -13.68
C GLY A 98 -6.78 11.67 -13.00
N GLY A 99 -6.83 13.00 -13.12
CA GLY A 99 -8.03 13.80 -12.96
C GLY A 99 -8.68 13.82 -11.56
N SER A 100 -8.56 14.96 -10.89
CA SER A 100 -9.54 15.49 -9.93
C SER A 100 -10.24 14.49 -9.00
N ARG A 101 -9.60 14.12 -7.88
CA ARG A 101 -10.38 13.74 -6.70
C ARG A 101 -10.96 15.02 -6.11
N ALA A 102 -12.25 15.26 -6.38
CA ALA A 102 -13.03 16.17 -5.57
C ALA A 102 -12.86 15.74 -4.10
N ARG A 103 -12.45 16.69 -3.24
CA ARG A 103 -12.45 16.53 -1.79
C ARG A 103 -13.89 16.30 -1.35
N THR A 104 -14.34 15.04 -1.24
CA THR A 104 -15.48 14.71 -0.40
C THR A 104 -15.02 14.85 1.04
N GLY A 105 -15.20 16.06 1.56
CA GLY A 105 -14.98 16.38 2.96
C GLY A 105 -15.89 15.53 3.84
N CYS A 106 -15.33 15.00 4.91
CA CYS A 106 -16.10 14.49 6.04
C CYS A 106 -16.66 15.71 6.81
N GLY A 107 -17.99 15.82 6.89
CA GLY A 107 -18.75 16.84 7.61
C GLY A 107 -20.25 16.50 7.60
N PRO A 108 -21.05 16.93 8.59
CA PRO A 108 -21.86 16.04 9.43
C PRO A 108 -23.27 15.73 8.89
N ARG A 109 -23.86 14.67 9.46
CA ARG A 109 -25.27 14.25 9.33
C ARG A 109 -26.26 15.41 9.25
N THR A 110 -27.18 15.33 8.29
CA THR A 110 -28.58 15.76 8.44
C THR A 110 -29.49 14.69 7.88
N ALA A 111 -30.21 13.98 8.77
CA ALA A 111 -31.36 13.18 8.40
C ALA A 111 -32.55 14.12 8.15
N ARG A 112 -33.13 14.12 6.94
CA ARG A 112 -34.55 14.50 6.69
C ARG A 112 -34.95 14.24 5.23
N GLY A 113 -36.06 13.53 5.03
CA GLY A 113 -36.95 13.80 3.88
C GLY A 113 -37.17 12.67 2.89
N SER A 114 -38.08 11.77 3.25
CA SER A 114 -39.02 10.99 2.44
C SER A 114 -39.35 11.46 1.00
N ARG A 115 -39.80 10.46 0.21
CA ARG A 115 -40.63 10.44 -1.03
C ARG A 115 -39.80 10.02 -2.25
N SER A 116 -40.21 9.09 -3.11
CA SER A 116 -41.45 8.32 -3.26
C SER A 116 -41.19 7.17 -4.25
N ARG A 117 -41.89 6.05 -4.07
CA ARG A 117 -42.04 4.98 -5.07
C ARG A 117 -42.54 5.52 -6.41
N SER A 118 -41.98 5.00 -7.50
CA SER A 118 -42.67 4.82 -8.80
C SER A 118 -42.02 3.64 -9.53
N THR A 119 -42.55 2.43 -9.35
CA THR A 119 -43.49 1.71 -10.27
C THR A 119 -42.77 0.76 -11.21
N THR A 120 -42.83 -0.52 -10.83
CA THR A 120 -42.72 -1.70 -11.69
C THR A 120 -43.95 -1.80 -12.61
N GLY A 121 -43.76 -2.13 -13.91
CA GLY A 121 -44.80 -2.83 -14.68
C GLY A 121 -44.88 -2.59 -16.20
N ARG A 122 -44.68 -3.68 -16.97
CA ARG A 122 -45.35 -4.10 -18.26
C ARG A 122 -45.09 -3.26 -19.55
N ALA A 123 -45.10 -3.77 -20.79
CA ALA A 123 -45.44 -5.07 -21.39
C ALA A 123 -44.91 -5.17 -22.85
N SER A 124 -44.71 -6.41 -23.33
CA SER A 124 -44.96 -6.98 -24.69
C SER A 124 -45.10 -6.11 -25.96
N GLY A 125 -44.48 -6.57 -27.07
CA GLY A 125 -44.97 -6.35 -28.44
C GLY A 125 -43.96 -6.61 -29.57
N ARG A 126 -44.12 -7.70 -30.31
CA ARG A 126 -43.50 -8.02 -31.62
C ARG A 126 -44.04 -7.09 -32.73
N PRO A 127 -43.36 -6.99 -33.88
CA PRO A 127 -43.79 -7.78 -35.04
C PRO A 127 -42.79 -8.88 -35.45
#